data_AF-A0A7Z0ELS8-F1
#
_entry.id   AF-A0A7Z0ELS8-F1
#
_cell.length_a   1.000
_cell.length_b   1.000
_cell.length_c   1.000
_cell.angle_alpha   90.00
_cell.angle_beta   90.00
_cell.angle_gamma   90.00
#
_symmetry.space_group_name_H-M   'P 1'
#
loop_
_entity.id
_entity.type
_entity.pdbx_description
1 polymer ?
#
loop_
_entity_poly.entity_id
_entity_poly.type
_entity_poly.pdbx_seq_one_letter_code
_entity_poly.pdbx_strand_id
1 'polypeptide(L)'
;MPNSAILRTGVVLAALLALGDLALLPAAGGGFPPIEVAVLAAALATVTLVAAVLAWRGGRVAAWTVAATRALSALSAVPAFFVAGVPAAAMAAASVVLLVSAVCVALLLVGAARVRAT
;
A
#
# COMPACT_ATOMS: atom_id res chain seq x y z
N MET A 1 -22.17 -6.24 12.04
CA MET A 1 -22.09 -4.77 11.89
C MET A 1 -21.67 -4.48 10.45
N PRO A 2 -22.45 -3.70 9.66
CA PRO A 2 -22.07 -3.43 8.29
C PRO A 2 -20.80 -2.60 8.27
N ASN A 3 -19.69 -3.19 7.79
CA ASN A 3 -18.43 -2.48 7.58
C ASN A 3 -18.71 -1.19 6.81
N SER A 4 -18.32 -0.03 7.36
CA SER A 4 -18.55 1.25 6.70
C SER A 4 -18.01 1.20 5.26
N ALA A 5 -18.77 1.72 4.29
CA ALA A 5 -18.37 1.72 2.89
C ALA A 5 -16.95 2.29 2.71
N ILE A 6 -16.60 3.31 3.49
CA ILE A 6 -15.27 3.93 3.59
C ILE A 6 -14.17 2.91 3.90
N LEU A 7 -14.37 2.06 4.92
CA LEU A 7 -13.39 1.04 5.28
C LEU A 7 -13.22 0.01 4.15
N ARG A 8 -14.32 -0.44 3.53
CA ARG A 8 -14.25 -1.37 2.41
C ARG A 8 -13.50 -0.77 1.23
N THR A 9 -13.79 0.48 0.86
CA THR A 9 -13.07 1.18 -0.22
C THR A 9 -11.58 1.27 0.09
N GLY A 10 -11.20 1.61 1.34
CA GLY A 10 -9.80 1.63 1.76
C GLY A 10 -9.12 0.26 1.62
N VAL A 11 -9.79 -0.82 2.01
CA VAL A 11 -9.26 -2.18 1.89
C VAL A 11 -9.14 -2.63 0.42
N VAL A 12 -10.12 -2.34 -0.44
CA VAL A 12 -10.03 -2.64 -1.88
C VAL A 12 -8.84 -1.93 -2.49
N LEU A 13 -8.67 -0.63 -2.23
CA LEU A 13 -7.54 0.15 -2.73
C LEU A 13 -6.21 -0.41 -2.23
N ALA A 14 -6.13 -0.80 -0.95
CA ALA A 14 -4.92 -1.40 -0.40
C ALA A 14 -4.55 -2.72 -1.09
N ALA A 15 -5.55 -3.56 -1.35
CA ALA A 15 -5.36 -4.83 -2.04
C ALA A 15 -4.90 -4.62 -3.50
N LEU A 16 -5.50 -3.68 -4.22
CA LEU A 16 -5.08 -3.34 -5.58
C LEU A 16 -3.64 -2.81 -5.63
N LEU A 17 -3.27 -1.92 -4.71
CA LEU A 17 -1.89 -1.44 -4.60
C LEU A 17 -0.92 -2.58 -4.28
N ALA A 18 -1.28 -3.48 -3.36
CA ALA A 18 -0.44 -4.61 -3.01
C ALA A 18 -0.25 -5.58 -4.18
N LEU A 19 -1.27 -5.79 -5.02
CA LEU A 19 -1.12 -6.55 -6.25
C LEU A 19 -0.15 -5.88 -7.23
N GLY A 20 -0.19 -4.55 -7.35
CA GLY A 20 0.77 -3.77 -8.13
C GLY A 20 2.21 -3.94 -7.63
N ASP A 21 2.41 -3.92 -6.31
CA ASP A 21 3.72 -4.14 -5.69
C ASP A 21 4.28 -5.55 -5.97
N LEU A 22 3.43 -6.58 -5.92
CA LEU A 22 3.85 -7.96 -6.26
C LEU A 22 4.29 -8.08 -7.72
N ALA A 23 3.70 -7.29 -8.62
CA ALA A 23 4.08 -7.25 -10.03
C ALA A 23 5.44 -6.57 -10.28
N LEU A 24 5.98 -5.81 -9.31
CA LEU A 24 7.33 -5.23 -9.43
C LEU A 24 8.43 -6.29 -9.36
N LEU A 25 8.21 -7.38 -8.64
CA LEU A 25 9.22 -8.41 -8.41
C LEU A 25 9.72 -9.08 -9.71
N PRO A 26 8.84 -9.58 -10.61
CA PRO A 26 9.29 -10.09 -11.90
C PRO A 26 9.81 -8.99 -12.84
N ALA A 27 9.45 -7.72 -12.62
CA ALA A 27 9.89 -6.59 -13.45
C ALA A 27 11.30 -6.07 -13.07
N ALA A 28 11.82 -6.41 -11.88
CA ALA A 28 13.07 -5.87 -11.35
C ALA A 28 14.36 -6.51 -11.93
N GLY A 29 14.25 -7.44 -12.88
CA GLY A 29 15.33 -8.31 -13.38
C GLY A 29 16.48 -7.67 -14.19
N GLY A 30 16.76 -6.37 -14.01
CA GLY A 30 17.90 -5.71 -14.67
C GLY A 30 17.76 -4.19 -14.91
N GLY A 31 16.76 -3.54 -14.30
CA GLY A 31 16.46 -2.12 -14.49
C GLY A 31 16.02 -1.44 -13.21
N PHE A 32 15.04 -0.54 -13.31
CA PHE A 32 14.44 0.17 -12.18
C PHE A 32 13.02 -0.38 -11.92
N PRO A 33 12.62 -0.70 -10.67
CA PRO A 33 13.33 -0.49 -9.40
C PRO A 33 14.42 -1.52 -9.09
N PRO A 34 15.39 -1.21 -8.20
CA PRO A 34 16.37 -2.17 -7.68
C PRO A 34 15.69 -3.40 -7.06
N ILE A 35 16.34 -4.56 -7.15
CA ILE A 35 15.77 -5.84 -6.70
C ILE A 35 15.45 -5.83 -5.19
N GLU A 36 16.25 -5.13 -4.38
CA GLU A 36 16.04 -5.00 -2.94
C GLU A 36 14.74 -4.25 -2.63
N VAL A 37 14.45 -3.20 -3.41
CA VAL A 37 13.21 -2.41 -3.28
C VAL A 37 12.01 -3.25 -3.71
N ALA A 38 12.13 -4.01 -4.80
CA ALA A 38 11.08 -4.89 -5.27
C ALA A 38 10.77 -6.01 -4.26
N VAL A 39 11.78 -6.64 -3.67
CA VAL A 39 11.62 -7.67 -2.63
C VAL A 39 10.94 -7.09 -1.38
N LEU A 40 11.37 -5.91 -0.92
CA LEU A 40 10.72 -5.23 0.20
C LEU A 40 9.26 -4.90 -0.10
N ALA A 41 8.97 -4.35 -1.28
CA ALA A 41 7.61 -4.03 -1.70
C ALA A 41 6.73 -5.28 -1.73
N ALA A 42 7.22 -6.39 -2.30
CA ALA A 42 6.49 -7.64 -2.36
C ALA A 42 6.24 -8.26 -0.98
N ALA A 43 7.20 -8.18 -0.06
CA ALA A 43 7.02 -8.62 1.32
C ALA A 43 5.93 -7.80 2.02
N LEU A 44 6.00 -6.47 1.95
CA LEU A 44 4.98 -5.57 2.51
C LEU A 44 3.61 -5.79 1.86
N ALA A 45 3.56 -6.05 0.56
CA ALA A 45 2.34 -6.36 -0.18
C ALA A 45 1.69 -7.65 0.30
N THR A 46 2.49 -8.69 0.55
CA THR A 46 2.00 -9.96 1.08
C THR A 46 1.34 -9.77 2.44
N VAL A 47 2.00 -9.02 3.34
CA VAL A 47 1.43 -8.66 4.64
C VAL A 47 0.15 -7.83 4.48
N THR A 48 0.15 -6.89 3.53
CA THR A 48 -1.02 -6.05 3.21
C THR A 48 -2.20 -6.90 2.78
N LEU A 49 -2.01 -7.89 1.90
CA LEU A 49 -3.09 -8.76 1.41
C LEU A 49 -3.67 -9.64 2.52
N VAL A 50 -2.83 -10.25 3.35
CA VAL A 50 -3.30 -11.05 4.50
C VAL A 50 -4.07 -10.18 5.48
N ALA A 51 -3.53 -9.00 5.82
CA ALA A 51 -4.21 -8.06 6.70
C ALA A 51 -5.50 -7.49 6.08
N ALA A 52 -5.56 -7.30 4.76
CA ALA A 52 -6.75 -6.84 4.04
C ALA A 52 -7.90 -7.84 4.18
N VAL A 53 -7.63 -9.15 4.05
CA VAL A 53 -8.65 -10.19 4.26
C VAL A 53 -9.20 -10.14 5.69
N LEU A 54 -8.33 -9.97 6.69
CA LEU A 54 -8.74 -9.88 8.09
C LEU A 54 -9.48 -8.56 8.40
N ALA A 55 -9.05 -7.44 7.82
CA ALA A 55 -9.70 -6.15 7.94
C ALA A 55 -11.09 -6.16 7.30
N TRP A 56 -11.26 -6.87 6.18
CA TRP A 56 -12.56 -7.08 5.52
C TRP A 56 -13.57 -7.78 6.42
N ARG A 57 -13.09 -8.64 7.34
CA ARG A 57 -13.91 -9.34 8.34
C ARG A 57 -14.20 -8.49 9.59
N GLY A 58 -13.77 -7.23 9.61
CA GLY A 58 -13.98 -6.30 10.73
C GLY A 58 -12.83 -6.25 11.73
N GLY A 59 -11.68 -6.87 11.45
CA GLY A 59 -10.52 -6.85 12.33
C GLY A 59 -9.87 -5.46 12.43
N ARG A 60 -10.03 -4.79 13.59
CA ARG A 60 -9.48 -3.44 13.80
C ARG A 60 -7.96 -3.39 13.73
N VAL A 61 -7.28 -4.34 14.39
CA VAL A 61 -5.82 -4.45 14.34
C VAL A 61 -5.36 -4.66 12.90
N ALA A 62 -6.08 -5.49 12.14
CA ALA A 62 -5.76 -5.73 10.75
C ALA A 62 -5.88 -4.47 9.88
N ALA A 63 -6.89 -3.61 10.09
CA ALA A 63 -7.02 -2.34 9.37
C ALA A 63 -5.81 -1.41 9.64
N TRP A 64 -5.34 -1.36 10.89
CA TRP A 64 -4.11 -0.63 11.23
C TRP A 64 -2.86 -1.25 10.60
N THR A 65 -2.76 -2.57 10.56
CA THR A 65 -1.66 -3.28 9.87
C THR A 65 -1.64 -2.96 8.38
N VAL A 66 -2.79 -2.92 7.71
CA VAL A 66 -2.90 -2.49 6.30
C VAL A 66 -2.40 -1.05 6.15
N ALA A 67 -2.87 -0.13 7.00
CA ALA A 67 -2.43 1.27 6.93
C ALA A 67 -0.92 1.44 7.13
N ALA A 68 -0.35 0.75 8.13
CA ALA A 68 1.08 0.80 8.43
C ALA A 68 1.93 0.22 7.29
N THR A 69 1.57 -0.95 6.78
CA THR A 69 2.30 -1.59 5.67
C THR A 69 2.21 -0.80 4.37
N ARG A 70 1.08 -0.14 4.11
CA ARG A 70 0.96 0.79 2.97
C ARG A 70 1.79 2.05 3.14
N ALA A 71 1.82 2.64 4.32
CA ALA A 71 2.70 3.78 4.59
C ALA A 71 4.17 3.41 4.39
N LEU A 72 4.61 2.26 4.93
CA LEU A 72 5.99 1.76 4.74
C LEU A 72 6.31 1.49 3.26
N SER A 73 5.36 0.91 2.52
CA SER A 73 5.54 0.63 1.09
C SER A 73 5.60 1.91 0.26
N ALA A 74 4.84 2.93 0.63
CA ALA A 74 4.90 4.23 -0.04
C ALA A 74 6.22 4.95 0.28
N LEU A 75 6.69 4.87 1.53
CA LEU A 75 7.95 5.46 1.97
C LEU A 75 9.17 4.83 1.29
N SER A 76 9.12 3.56 0.91
CA SER A 76 10.23 2.92 0.17
C SER A 76 10.43 3.51 -1.24
N ALA A 77 9.42 4.21 -1.80
CA ALA A 77 9.52 4.90 -3.08
C ALA A 77 10.15 6.30 -2.97
N VAL A 78 10.20 6.89 -1.77
CA VAL A 78 10.70 8.26 -1.55
C VAL A 78 12.16 8.47 -1.98
N PRO A 79 13.10 7.54 -1.74
CA PRO A 79 14.47 7.69 -2.21
C PRO A 79 14.61 7.87 -3.74
N ALA A 80 13.66 7.35 -4.53
CA ALA A 80 13.71 7.44 -5.99
C ALA A 80 13.64 8.88 -6.53
N PHE A 81 13.16 9.84 -5.73
CA PHE A 81 13.13 11.26 -6.11
C PHE A 81 14.46 11.99 -5.93
N PHE A 82 15.40 11.39 -5.20
CA PHE A 82 16.67 12.01 -4.83
C PHE A 82 17.88 11.34 -5.47
N VAL A 83 17.69 10.17 -6.09
CA VAL A 83 18.76 9.43 -6.78
C VAL A 83 18.84 9.87 -8.24
N ALA A 84 20.05 10.20 -8.70
CA ALA A 84 20.30 10.51 -10.10
C ALA A 84 20.16 9.26 -10.98
N GLY A 85 19.67 9.42 -12.22
CA GLY A 85 19.51 8.32 -13.17
C GLY A 85 18.19 7.54 -13.05
N VAL A 86 17.28 7.94 -12.14
CA VAL A 86 15.93 7.38 -12.07
C VAL A 86 15.10 7.88 -13.26
N PRO A 87 14.47 6.99 -14.06
CA PRO A 87 13.64 7.41 -15.19
C PRO A 87 12.45 8.27 -14.77
N ALA A 88 12.12 9.31 -15.54
CA ALA A 88 10.97 10.19 -15.26
C ALA A 88 9.65 9.43 -15.13
N ALA A 89 9.46 8.38 -15.94
CA ALA A 89 8.29 7.50 -15.85
C ALA A 89 8.21 6.75 -14.49
N ALA A 90 9.36 6.33 -13.95
CA ALA A 90 9.41 5.67 -12.65
C ALA A 90 9.12 6.66 -11.51
N MET A 91 9.62 7.89 -11.59
CA MET A 91 9.27 8.96 -10.64
C MET A 91 7.77 9.28 -10.67
N ALA A 92 7.18 9.40 -11.87
CA ALA A 92 5.75 9.65 -12.02
C ALA A 92 4.91 8.51 -11.41
N ALA A 93 5.28 7.24 -11.68
CA ALA A 93 4.63 6.09 -11.08
C ALA A 93 4.75 6.10 -9.54
N ALA A 94 5.94 6.40 -9.01
CA ALA A 94 6.16 6.54 -7.57
C ALA A 94 5.28 7.65 -6.95
N SER A 95 5.10 8.79 -7.64
CA SER A 95 4.23 9.87 -7.17
C SER A 95 2.77 9.43 -7.11
N VAL A 96 2.29 8.71 -8.12
CA VAL A 96 0.93 8.15 -8.12
C VAL A 96 0.76 7.16 -6.97
N VAL A 97 1.70 6.25 -6.78
CA VAL A 97 1.65 5.26 -5.69
C VAL A 97 1.64 5.94 -4.33
N LEU A 98 2.45 6.97 -4.11
CA LEU A 98 2.47 7.78 -2.88
C LEU A 98 1.10 8.41 -2.61
N LEU A 99 0.50 9.08 -3.60
CA LEU A 99 -0.78 9.76 -3.46
C LEU A 99 -1.92 8.76 -3.18
N VAL A 100 -2.00 7.68 -3.95
CA VAL A 100 -3.04 6.66 -3.77
C VAL A 100 -2.86 5.95 -2.43
N SER A 101 -1.63 5.71 -1.99
CA SER A 101 -1.34 5.15 -0.67
C SER A 101 -1.77 6.09 0.46
N ALA A 102 -1.52 7.40 0.33
CA ALA A 102 -1.98 8.39 1.31
C ALA A 102 -3.52 8.41 1.42
N VAL A 103 -4.22 8.39 0.28
CA VAL A 103 -5.70 8.29 0.25
C VAL A 103 -6.17 6.99 0.89
N CYS A 104 -5.53 5.86 0.57
CA CYS A 104 -5.84 4.55 1.13
C CYS A 104 -5.68 4.56 2.66
N VAL A 105 -4.56 5.06 3.18
CA VAL A 105 -4.30 5.20 4.62
C VAL A 105 -5.38 6.07 5.27
N ALA A 106 -5.71 7.23 4.68
CA ALA A 106 -6.75 8.11 5.22
C ALA A 106 -8.11 7.41 5.32
N LEU A 107 -8.53 6.68 4.27
CA LEU A 107 -9.77 5.91 4.27
C LEU A 107 -9.78 4.82 5.33
N LEU A 108 -8.68 4.09 5.51
CA LEU A 108 -8.55 3.05 6.52
C LEU A 108 -8.64 3.62 7.94
N LEU A 109 -7.94 4.73 8.21
CA LEU A 109 -7.94 5.39 9.52
C LEU A 109 -9.32 5.96 9.86
N VAL A 110 -9.95 6.69 8.93
CA VAL A 110 -11.29 7.25 9.12
C VAL A 110 -12.32 6.13 9.27
N GLY A 111 -12.24 5.10 8.42
CA GLY A 111 -13.13 3.94 8.48
C GLY A 111 -13.02 3.18 9.80
N ALA A 112 -11.80 2.94 10.28
CA ALA A 112 -11.54 2.26 11.56
C ALA A 112 -11.98 3.10 12.77
N ALA A 113 -11.78 4.42 12.74
CA ALA A 113 -12.23 5.32 13.80
C ALA A 113 -13.77 5.34 13.93
N ARG A 114 -14.49 5.32 12.81
CA ARG A 114 -15.96 5.31 12.81
C ARG A 114 -16.56 4.02 13.38
N VAL A 115 -15.90 2.88 13.19
CA VAL A 115 -16.31 1.60 13.80
C VAL A 115 -16.18 1.62 15.33
N ARG A 116 -15.35 2.50 15.91
CA ARG A 116 -15.19 2.63 17.37
C ARG A 116 -16.33 3.42 18.04
N ALA A 117 -17.04 4.26 17.28
CA ALA A 117 -18.06 5.17 17.80
C ALA A 117 -19.49 4.58 17.83
N THR A 118 -19.64 3.33 17.37
CA THR A 118 -20.91 2.58 17.29
C THR A 118 -20.84 1.37 18.19
#